data_AF-A0A1X6NN76-F1
#
_entry.id   AF-A0A1X6NN76-F1
#
_cell.length_a   1.000
_cell.length_b   1.000
_cell.length_c   1.000
_cell.angle_alpha   90.00
_cell.angle_beta   90.00
_cell.angle_gamma   90.00
#
_symmetry.space_group_name_H-M   'P 1'
#
loop_
_entity.id
_entity.type
_entity.pdbx_description
1 polymer ?
#
loop_
_entity_poly.entity_id
_entity_poly.type
_entity_poly.pdbx_seq_one_letter_code
_entity_poly.pdbx_strand_id
1 'polypeptide(L)'
;MAGYYPLMAVAKGCIGFTGTNARPSIAPLGGVQPMLGTNPITFGCGSDDPFPYVLDCATSINQRGKIERYAREGMPTPAGQVIDKQGIVRTDTDGILKDLTTRQCALAPLGGVSMDTGAHKGTGYATLCEILSTALQGNPTSPELTGVDQATGKPAPMPLGHWFIAIDVERFTEVSTFNSRVGGLLRELRSSEKNLVVSGSDDGTLRVWDADRGECVAVLNGHSCSVSCVCVVEVGGGGDGVDCGCKVQRVVSGSDDHTLRVWDADRGECVAVLKGHSDKVMCVCVVEVGGGGDGGGGGGKVQRVVSGSADHMLRVWDAGRGECVAVLEGHSHWVRCVCVVEVGGGGVGGGGAARRSVWCLGPGTVRCACGTQATGSAWRC
;
A
#
# COMPACT_ATOMS: atom_id res chain seq x y z
N MET A 1 16.07 3.43 19.43
CA MET A 1 15.39 4.00 18.25
C MET A 1 14.95 5.40 18.61
N ALA A 2 15.18 6.38 17.74
CA ALA A 2 14.86 7.76 18.06
C ALA A 2 13.33 7.98 18.12
N GLY A 3 12.54 7.15 17.40
CA GLY A 3 11.07 7.18 17.40
C GLY A 3 10.41 6.84 18.74
N TYR A 4 11.16 6.30 19.71
CA TYR A 4 10.66 6.08 21.08
C TYR A 4 10.26 7.38 21.79
N TYR A 5 11.05 8.45 21.61
CA TYR A 5 10.84 9.71 22.33
C TYR A 5 9.62 10.49 21.81
N PRO A 6 9.36 10.61 20.49
CA PRO A 6 8.10 11.16 20.00
C PRO A 6 6.86 10.45 20.55
N LEU A 7 6.90 9.12 20.70
CA LEU A 7 5.77 8.36 21.26
C LEU A 7 5.46 8.76 22.71
N MET A 8 6.47 9.14 23.50
CA MET A 8 6.25 9.66 24.85
C MET A 8 5.47 10.98 24.83
N ALA A 9 5.72 11.84 23.84
CA ALA A 9 4.96 13.08 23.64
C ALA A 9 3.52 12.77 23.19
N VAL A 10 3.34 11.83 22.27
CA VAL A 10 2.01 11.40 21.79
C VAL A 10 1.16 10.84 22.92
N ALA A 11 1.73 10.06 23.84
CA ALA A 11 1.05 9.56 25.02
C ALA A 11 0.55 10.67 25.99
N LYS A 12 1.01 11.91 25.79
CA LYS A 12 0.60 13.11 26.53
C LYS A 12 -0.27 14.07 25.71
N GLY A 13 -0.77 13.65 24.55
CA GLY A 13 -1.56 14.51 23.67
C GLY A 13 -0.73 15.53 22.89
N CYS A 14 0.60 15.36 22.83
CA CYS A 14 1.50 16.24 22.11
C CYS A 14 1.98 15.63 20.78
N ILE A 15 2.40 16.49 19.85
CA ILE A 15 3.27 16.09 18.74
C ILE A 15 4.71 16.05 19.28
N GLY A 16 5.46 15.00 18.93
CA GLY A 16 6.86 14.85 19.29
C GLY A 16 7.77 14.97 18.07
N PHE A 17 8.87 15.71 18.20
CA PHE A 17 9.89 15.84 17.17
C PHE A 17 11.28 15.79 17.80
N THR A 18 12.12 14.83 17.38
CA THR A 18 13.40 14.57 18.05
C THR A 18 14.48 14.13 17.07
N GLY A 19 15.73 14.30 17.46
CA GLY A 19 16.86 13.82 16.69
C GLY A 19 18.16 13.77 17.50
N THR A 20 19.18 13.19 16.89
CA THR A 20 20.52 13.06 17.48
C THR A 20 21.57 13.11 16.39
N ASN A 21 22.75 13.64 16.69
CA ASN A 21 23.91 13.43 15.84
C ASN A 21 24.54 12.05 16.11
N ALA A 22 25.49 11.66 15.25
CA ALA A 22 26.20 10.40 15.36
C ALA A 22 27.61 10.52 14.77
N ARG A 23 28.41 9.45 14.91
CA ARG A 23 29.71 9.34 14.24
C ARG A 23 29.59 9.58 12.73
N PRO A 24 30.61 10.18 12.07
CA PRO A 24 30.49 10.62 10.70
C PRO A 24 30.44 9.41 9.77
N SER A 25 29.48 9.42 8.86
CA SER A 25 29.20 8.33 7.91
C SER A 25 28.62 8.82 6.59
N ILE A 26 27.90 9.94 6.56
CA ILE A 26 27.33 10.56 5.37
C ILE A 26 28.33 11.53 4.74
N ALA A 27 28.46 11.48 3.41
CA ALA A 27 29.10 12.55 2.65
C ALA A 27 28.07 13.62 2.28
N PRO A 28 28.31 14.91 2.60
CA PRO A 28 27.42 15.99 2.18
C PRO A 28 27.45 16.13 0.66
N LEU A 29 26.42 16.76 0.07
CA LEU A 29 26.37 17.04 -1.37
C LEU A 29 27.68 17.69 -1.88
N GLY A 30 28.26 17.10 -2.92
CA GLY A 30 29.54 17.53 -3.51
C GLY A 30 30.79 17.07 -2.74
N GLY A 31 30.61 16.45 -1.58
CA GLY A 31 31.67 15.82 -0.78
C GLY A 31 31.82 14.33 -1.08
N VAL A 32 33.01 13.80 -0.78
CA VAL A 32 33.36 12.37 -0.94
C VAL A 32 33.87 11.76 0.37
N GLN A 33 33.90 12.54 1.45
CA GLN A 33 34.35 12.13 2.77
C GLN A 33 33.14 12.09 3.73
N PRO A 34 33.08 11.11 4.66
CA PRO A 34 32.08 11.14 5.71
C PRO A 34 32.29 12.34 6.64
N MET A 35 31.30 13.22 6.72
CA MET A 35 31.32 14.44 7.55
C MET A 35 30.13 14.53 8.51
N LEU A 36 28.98 13.97 8.14
CA LEU A 36 27.76 13.99 8.94
C LEU A 36 27.45 12.58 9.46
N GLY A 37 26.87 12.46 10.65
CA GLY A 37 26.32 11.19 11.11
C GLY A 37 25.10 10.78 10.29
N THR A 38 24.56 9.58 10.56
CA THR A 38 23.27 9.18 9.99
C THR A 38 22.11 10.06 10.47
N ASN A 39 22.35 10.85 11.53
CA ASN A 39 21.58 11.98 12.01
C ASN A 39 20.07 11.78 11.89
N PRO A 40 19.49 10.82 12.63
CA PRO A 40 18.08 10.50 12.50
C PRO A 40 17.19 11.67 12.95
N ILE A 41 16.11 11.87 12.19
CA ILE A 41 15.05 12.81 12.48
C ILE A 41 13.78 12.01 12.66
N THR A 42 13.06 12.28 13.75
CA THR A 42 11.88 11.51 14.11
C THR A 42 10.73 12.40 14.47
N PHE A 43 9.55 12.02 14.02
CA PHE A 43 8.31 12.75 14.22
C PHE A 43 7.23 11.77 14.66
N GLY A 44 6.39 12.16 15.62
CA GLY A 44 5.27 11.37 16.07
C GLY A 44 4.06 12.25 16.39
N CYS A 45 2.88 11.80 16.00
CA CYS A 45 1.62 12.46 16.35
C CYS A 45 0.50 11.44 16.60
N GLY A 46 -0.53 11.85 17.34
CA GLY A 46 -1.70 11.03 17.59
C GLY A 46 -2.54 10.82 16.33
N SER A 47 -3.30 9.72 16.31
CA SER A 47 -4.26 9.35 15.28
C SER A 47 -5.41 8.57 15.92
N ASP A 48 -6.58 8.54 15.27
CA ASP A 48 -7.69 7.66 15.65
C ASP A 48 -7.57 6.24 15.03
N ASP A 49 -6.47 5.96 14.31
CA ASP A 49 -6.08 4.60 13.93
C ASP A 49 -5.64 3.77 15.18
N PRO A 50 -5.55 2.42 15.09
CA PRO A 50 -5.10 1.57 16.20
C PRO A 50 -3.69 1.86 16.72
N PHE A 51 -2.92 2.68 16.00
CA PHE A 51 -1.57 3.09 16.34
C PHE A 51 -1.34 4.56 15.92
N PRO A 52 -0.47 5.30 16.62
CA PRO A 52 -0.12 6.66 16.25
C PRO A 52 0.75 6.69 14.98
N TYR A 53 0.81 7.85 14.34
CA TYR A 53 1.76 8.06 13.24
C TYR A 53 3.16 8.28 13.80
N VAL A 54 4.14 7.55 13.28
CA VAL A 54 5.56 7.72 13.63
C VAL A 54 6.42 7.63 12.37
N LEU A 55 7.23 8.66 12.14
CA LEU A 55 8.36 8.64 11.23
C LEU A 55 9.64 8.47 12.06
N ASP A 56 10.37 7.38 11.85
CA ASP A 56 11.70 7.14 12.44
C ASP A 56 12.69 6.76 11.33
N CYS A 57 13.50 7.72 10.89
CA CYS A 57 14.43 7.51 9.79
C CYS A 57 15.76 8.23 9.97
N ALA A 58 16.81 7.65 9.37
CA ALA A 58 18.07 8.38 9.16
C ALA A 58 17.90 9.40 8.02
N THR A 59 18.78 10.39 8.01
CA THR A 59 18.90 11.36 6.92
C THR A 59 19.79 10.88 5.77
N SER A 60 20.28 9.63 5.86
CA SER A 60 20.88 8.84 4.77
C SER A 60 19.88 7.86 4.19
N ILE A 61 20.07 7.49 2.91
CA ILE A 61 19.23 6.47 2.25
C ILE A 61 19.34 5.12 2.97
N ASN A 62 20.54 4.80 3.46
CA ASN A 62 20.84 3.52 4.06
C ASN A 62 21.61 3.71 5.37
N GLN A 63 21.70 2.65 6.16
CA GLN A 63 22.43 2.61 7.42
C GLN A 63 23.34 1.39 7.45
N ARG A 64 24.43 1.47 8.22
CA ARG A 64 25.38 0.37 8.38
C ARG A 64 24.70 -0.98 8.67
N GLY A 65 23.75 -1.02 9.61
CA GLY A 65 23.08 -2.27 9.98
C GLY A 65 22.28 -2.93 8.84
N LYS A 66 21.77 -2.15 7.89
CA LYS A 66 21.06 -2.69 6.71
C LYS A 66 22.05 -3.20 5.65
N ILE A 67 23.22 -2.58 5.53
CA ILE A 67 24.34 -3.11 4.72
C ILE A 67 24.87 -4.42 5.33
N GLU A 68 24.98 -4.52 6.66
CA GLU A 68 25.33 -5.77 7.36
C GLU A 68 24.30 -6.88 7.10
N ARG A 69 23.02 -6.53 6.98
CA ARG A 69 21.97 -7.48 6.56
C ARG A 69 22.19 -7.96 5.13
N TYR A 70 22.44 -7.07 4.17
CA TYR A 70 22.72 -7.45 2.78
C TYR A 70 23.92 -8.40 2.68
N ALA A 71 24.97 -8.19 3.47
CA ALA A 71 26.15 -9.06 3.48
C ALA A 71 25.79 -10.47 3.95
N ARG A 72 25.02 -10.59 5.03
CA ARG A 72 24.53 -11.88 5.53
C ARG A 72 23.62 -12.62 4.54
N GLU A 73 22.86 -11.87 3.75
CA GLU A 73 21.97 -12.41 2.72
C GLU A 73 22.67 -12.62 1.37
N GLY A 74 23.97 -12.30 1.26
CA GLY A 74 24.73 -12.40 0.01
C GLY A 74 24.27 -11.45 -1.10
N MET A 75 23.59 -10.36 -0.74
CA MET A 75 23.04 -9.38 -1.67
C MET A 75 23.95 -8.16 -1.83
N PRO A 76 24.02 -7.56 -3.04
CA PRO A 76 24.72 -6.31 -3.24
C PRO A 76 23.97 -5.14 -2.58
N THR A 77 24.72 -4.13 -2.17
CA THR A 77 24.13 -2.86 -1.74
C THR A 77 23.57 -2.14 -2.97
N PRO A 78 22.32 -1.66 -2.97
CA PRO A 78 21.76 -1.00 -4.15
C PRO A 78 22.56 0.24 -4.56
N ALA A 79 22.65 0.48 -5.87
CA ALA A 79 23.39 1.60 -6.42
C ALA A 79 22.87 2.95 -5.91
N GLY A 80 23.78 3.91 -5.78
CA GLY A 80 23.48 5.29 -5.35
C GLY A 80 23.38 5.49 -3.84
N GLN A 81 23.63 4.44 -3.04
CA GLN A 81 23.53 4.52 -1.57
C GLN A 81 24.87 4.76 -0.87
N VAL A 82 25.99 4.44 -1.53
CA VAL A 82 27.35 4.55 -0.99
C VAL A 82 28.29 5.04 -2.09
N ILE A 83 29.21 5.93 -1.73
CA ILE A 83 30.29 6.42 -2.59
C ILE A 83 31.65 6.21 -1.94
N ASP A 84 32.68 5.99 -2.75
CA ASP A 84 34.06 6.03 -2.29
C ASP A 84 34.65 7.46 -2.33
N LYS A 85 35.93 7.58 -2.00
CA LYS A 85 36.68 8.85 -2.01
C LYS A 85 36.83 9.47 -3.40
N GLN A 86 36.60 8.72 -4.46
CA GLN A 86 36.62 9.19 -5.84
C GLN A 86 35.21 9.63 -6.29
N GLY A 87 34.20 9.48 -5.42
CA GLY A 87 32.80 9.76 -5.73
C GLY A 87 32.15 8.65 -6.56
N ILE A 88 32.78 7.49 -6.70
CA ILE A 88 32.25 6.37 -7.47
C ILE A 88 31.25 5.60 -6.60
N VAL A 89 30.10 5.30 -7.19
CA VAL A 89 29.05 4.50 -6.55
C VAL A 89 29.55 3.09 -6.28
N ARG A 90 29.35 2.61 -5.06
CA ARG A 90 29.74 1.29 -4.60
C ARG A 90 28.51 0.41 -4.36
N THR A 91 28.61 -0.87 -4.72
CA THR A 91 27.57 -1.89 -4.49
C THR A 91 28.11 -3.15 -3.81
N ASP A 92 29.43 -3.25 -3.64
CA ASP A 92 30.12 -4.38 -3.02
C ASP A 92 30.01 -4.33 -1.49
N THR A 93 29.03 -5.06 -0.96
CA THR A 93 28.62 -4.95 0.44
C THR A 93 29.76 -5.19 1.44
N ASP A 94 30.60 -6.22 1.24
CA ASP A 94 31.70 -6.52 2.16
C ASP A 94 32.81 -5.46 2.14
N GLY A 95 33.16 -4.98 0.94
CA GLY A 95 34.14 -3.90 0.79
C GLY A 95 33.66 -2.60 1.41
N ILE A 96 32.38 -2.26 1.21
CA ILE A 96 31.73 -1.12 1.84
C ILE A 96 31.82 -1.19 3.37
N LEU A 97 31.50 -2.32 4.01
CA LEU A 97 31.54 -2.44 5.47
C LEU A 97 32.94 -2.23 6.05
N LYS A 98 33.96 -2.72 5.34
CA LYS A 98 35.37 -2.48 5.68
C LYS A 98 35.71 -0.99 5.54
N ASP A 99 35.36 -0.40 4.41
CA ASP A 99 35.69 0.98 4.05
C ASP A 99 34.93 2.03 4.88
N LEU A 100 33.73 1.73 5.36
CA LEU A 100 32.98 2.59 6.30
C LEU A 100 33.70 2.72 7.64
N THR A 101 34.41 1.67 8.06
CA THR A 101 35.14 1.67 9.34
C THR A 101 36.44 2.48 9.22
N THR A 102 37.10 2.41 8.06
CA THR A 102 38.34 3.13 7.74
C THR A 102 38.11 4.49 7.08
N ARG A 103 36.84 4.92 6.95
CA ARG A 103 36.41 6.18 6.31
C ARG A 103 36.93 6.35 4.87
N GLN A 104 37.02 5.24 4.12
CA GLN A 104 37.34 5.24 2.68
C GLN A 104 36.09 5.30 1.80
N CYS A 105 34.91 5.14 2.38
CA CYS A 105 33.64 5.38 1.73
C CYS A 105 32.67 6.11 2.66
N ALA A 106 31.57 6.58 2.10
CA ALA A 106 30.53 7.31 2.80
C ALA A 106 29.14 6.95 2.28
N LEU A 107 28.15 7.02 3.16
CA LEU A 107 26.74 6.88 2.85
C LEU A 107 26.24 8.10 2.09
N ALA A 108 25.33 7.89 1.14
CA ALA A 108 24.63 8.95 0.46
C ALA A 108 23.49 9.51 1.33
N PRO A 109 23.29 10.84 1.36
CA PRO A 109 22.14 11.45 2.00
C PRO A 109 20.83 11.05 1.30
N LEU A 110 19.68 11.29 1.95
CA LEU A 110 18.37 11.19 1.28
C LEU A 110 18.37 12.05 0.00
N GLY A 111 17.91 11.45 -1.10
CA GLY A 111 18.03 12.06 -2.43
C GLY A 111 19.34 11.73 -3.16
N GLY A 112 20.18 10.82 -2.64
CA GLY A 112 21.26 10.19 -3.39
C GLY A 112 22.55 11.00 -3.41
N VAL A 113 23.27 10.91 -4.52
CA VAL A 113 24.62 11.50 -4.69
C VAL A 113 24.62 12.72 -5.62
N SER A 114 23.51 12.99 -6.32
CA SER A 114 23.38 14.09 -7.26
C SER A 114 22.33 15.12 -6.81
N MET A 115 22.48 16.36 -7.26
CA MET A 115 21.44 17.37 -7.12
C MET A 115 20.14 16.95 -7.83
N ASP A 116 20.24 16.29 -8.98
CA ASP A 116 19.07 15.89 -9.79
C ASP A 116 18.19 14.87 -9.07
N THR A 117 18.80 14.03 -8.22
CA THR A 117 18.11 13.06 -7.38
C THR A 117 17.66 13.65 -6.04
N GLY A 118 18.02 14.90 -5.74
CA GLY A 118 17.59 15.65 -4.57
C GLY A 118 18.53 15.58 -3.35
N ALA A 119 19.80 15.21 -3.52
CA ALA A 119 20.76 15.01 -2.42
C ALA A 119 20.98 16.24 -1.52
N HIS A 120 20.75 17.46 -2.06
CA HIS A 120 20.77 18.71 -1.28
C HIS A 120 19.74 18.69 -0.14
N LYS A 121 18.59 18.04 -0.32
CA LYS A 121 17.53 17.94 0.69
C LYS A 121 17.96 17.06 1.85
N GLY A 122 18.48 15.86 1.58
CA GLY A 122 18.99 14.96 2.62
C GLY A 122 20.19 15.54 3.37
N THR A 123 21.10 16.20 2.65
CA THR A 123 22.22 16.94 3.28
C THR A 123 21.70 18.04 4.20
N GLY A 124 20.69 18.79 3.76
CA GLY A 124 20.02 19.82 4.55
C GLY A 124 19.39 19.26 5.83
N TYR A 125 18.66 18.15 5.75
CA TYR A 125 18.10 17.48 6.93
C TYR A 125 19.17 16.96 7.88
N ALA A 126 20.23 16.32 7.37
CA ALA A 126 21.34 15.85 8.19
C ALA A 126 22.03 17.00 8.93
N THR A 127 22.21 18.14 8.25
CA THR A 127 22.82 19.35 8.80
C THR A 127 21.92 20.02 9.84
N LEU A 128 20.60 20.09 9.60
CA LEU A 128 19.63 20.60 10.59
C LEU A 128 19.72 19.81 11.89
N CYS A 129 19.71 18.48 11.81
CA CYS A 129 19.83 17.62 12.98
C CYS A 129 21.18 17.80 13.67
N GLU A 130 22.26 17.99 12.92
CA GLU A 130 23.59 18.31 13.47
C GLU A 130 23.56 19.61 14.28
N ILE A 131 23.03 20.69 13.71
CA ILE A 131 22.96 22.01 14.36
C ILE A 131 22.18 21.94 15.68
N LEU A 132 21.02 21.28 15.69
CA LEU A 132 20.19 21.14 16.89
C LEU A 132 20.82 20.21 17.96
N SER A 133 21.62 19.23 17.54
CA SER A 133 22.32 18.33 18.45
C SER A 133 23.59 18.97 19.04
N THR A 134 24.26 19.84 18.27
CA THR A 134 25.60 20.35 18.60
C THR A 134 25.56 21.80 19.04
N ALA A 135 25.27 22.71 18.12
CA ALA A 135 25.32 24.15 18.34
C ALA A 135 24.37 24.62 19.45
N LEU A 136 23.20 24.00 19.58
CA LEU A 136 22.24 24.34 20.65
C LEU A 136 22.74 23.95 22.05
N GLN A 137 23.61 22.95 22.15
CA GLN A 137 24.00 22.31 23.41
C GLN A 137 25.48 22.49 23.77
N GLY A 138 26.30 22.96 22.83
CA GLY A 138 27.76 23.00 22.95
C GLY A 138 28.42 21.61 22.84
N ASN A 139 27.75 20.64 22.20
CA ASN A 139 28.28 19.28 22.03
C ASN A 139 29.20 19.16 20.79
N PRO A 140 30.10 18.15 20.75
CA PRO A 140 30.98 17.92 19.61
C PRO A 140 30.23 17.62 18.31
N THR A 141 30.82 18.08 17.21
CA THR A 141 30.30 17.82 15.86
C THR A 141 30.57 16.40 15.41
N SER A 142 29.80 15.91 14.43
CA SER A 142 29.98 14.58 13.81
C SER A 142 31.45 14.25 13.52
N PRO A 143 32.27 15.12 12.88
CA PRO A 143 33.70 14.84 12.66
C PRO A 143 34.52 14.59 13.93
N GLU A 144 34.15 15.23 15.04
CA GLU A 144 34.81 15.12 16.35
C GLU A 144 34.39 13.86 17.12
N LEU A 145 33.23 13.27 16.79
CA LEU A 145 32.72 12.03 17.36
C LEU A 145 33.46 10.79 16.80
N THR A 146 34.73 10.66 17.16
CA THR A 146 35.61 9.56 16.71
C THR A 146 35.54 8.32 17.59
N GLY A 147 35.10 8.46 18.85
CA GLY A 147 35.14 7.39 19.86
C GLY A 147 36.55 7.05 20.35
N VAL A 148 37.53 7.90 20.05
CA VAL A 148 38.93 7.76 20.46
C VAL A 148 39.42 9.09 21.01
N ASP A 149 40.06 9.06 22.17
CA ASP A 149 40.72 10.22 22.75
C ASP A 149 41.96 10.56 21.91
N GLN A 150 42.03 11.78 21.37
CA GLN A 150 43.10 12.15 20.43
C GLN A 150 44.48 12.28 21.09
N ALA A 151 44.54 12.53 22.41
CA ALA A 151 45.80 12.67 23.13
C ALA A 151 46.41 11.30 23.48
N THR A 152 45.57 10.31 23.76
CA THR A 152 45.98 9.00 24.29
C THR A 152 45.81 7.84 23.31
N GLY A 153 45.02 8.03 22.24
CA GLY A 153 44.68 6.98 21.27
C GLY A 153 43.76 5.89 21.84
N LYS A 154 43.26 6.05 23.06
CA LYS A 154 42.40 5.06 23.73
C LYS A 154 40.93 5.28 23.39
N PRO A 155 40.10 4.23 23.47
CA PRO A 155 38.65 4.37 23.35
C PRO A 155 38.10 5.39 24.35
N ALA A 156 37.24 6.29 23.88
CA ALA A 156 36.63 7.34 24.69
C ALA A 156 35.10 7.37 24.50
N PRO A 157 34.33 7.78 25.52
CA PRO A 157 32.91 8.02 25.36
C PRO A 157 32.63 9.04 24.25
N MET A 158 31.56 8.83 23.50
CA MET A 158 31.08 9.80 22.50
C MET A 158 29.94 10.59 23.11
N PRO A 159 30.15 11.86 23.51
CA PRO A 159 29.08 12.70 24.02
C PRO A 159 28.19 13.13 22.87
N LEU A 160 27.15 12.34 22.58
CA LEU A 160 26.17 12.64 21.55
C LEU A 160 25.25 13.76 22.02
N GLY A 161 24.85 14.60 21.06
CA GLY A 161 23.82 15.61 21.29
C GLY A 161 22.44 15.10 20.92
N HIS A 162 21.44 15.45 21.72
CA HIS A 162 20.06 15.04 21.52
C HIS A 162 19.12 16.22 21.70
N TRP A 163 18.14 16.38 20.83
CA TRP A 163 17.16 17.45 20.95
C TRP A 163 15.75 16.89 20.91
N PHE A 164 14.86 17.53 21.67
CA PHE A 164 13.48 17.09 21.86
C PHE A 164 12.56 18.31 21.81
N ILE A 165 11.55 18.24 20.95
CA ILE A 165 10.51 19.25 20.80
C ILE A 165 9.17 18.55 21.03
N ALA A 166 8.34 19.14 21.89
CA ALA A 166 6.96 18.72 22.11
C ALA A 166 6.03 19.90 21.80
N ILE A 167 5.00 19.65 20.99
CA ILE A 167 3.98 20.64 20.64
C ILE A 167 2.67 20.16 21.24
N ASP A 168 2.15 20.92 22.21
CA ASP A 168 0.87 20.65 22.86
C ASP A 168 -0.29 20.94 21.87
N VAL A 169 -1.00 19.87 21.48
CA VAL A 169 -2.08 19.95 20.48
C VAL A 169 -3.25 20.78 21.01
N GLU A 170 -3.52 20.75 22.31
CA GLU A 170 -4.63 21.47 22.94
C GLU A 170 -4.48 22.99 22.83
N ARG A 171 -3.29 23.50 22.51
CA ARG A 171 -3.07 24.92 22.21
C ARG A 171 -3.61 25.36 20.86
N PHE A 172 -3.97 24.40 20.00
CA PHE A 172 -4.46 24.66 18.64
C PHE A 172 -5.86 24.07 18.40
N THR A 173 -6.12 22.86 18.90
CA THR A 173 -7.40 22.16 18.71
C THR A 173 -7.57 21.02 19.72
N GLU A 174 -8.78 20.47 19.86
CA GLU A 174 -8.99 19.29 20.69
C GLU A 174 -8.22 18.08 20.15
N VAL A 175 -7.59 17.31 21.06
CA VAL A 175 -6.77 16.13 20.70
C VAL A 175 -7.58 15.11 19.89
N SER A 176 -8.85 14.89 20.24
CA SER A 176 -9.76 13.98 19.51
C SER A 176 -9.98 14.43 18.06
N THR A 177 -10.23 15.72 17.85
CA THR A 177 -10.42 16.33 16.53
C THR A 177 -9.14 16.25 15.70
N PHE A 178 -7.99 16.55 16.30
CA PHE A 178 -6.70 16.39 15.65
C PHE A 178 -6.46 14.94 15.21
N ASN A 179 -6.63 13.98 16.12
CA ASN A 179 -6.41 12.56 15.86
C ASN A 179 -7.32 12.03 14.75
N SER A 180 -8.59 12.46 14.73
CA SER A 180 -9.54 12.09 13.68
C SER A 180 -9.14 12.62 12.31
N ARG A 181 -8.66 13.88 12.23
CA ARG A 181 -8.13 14.45 10.99
C ARG A 181 -6.88 13.74 10.51
N VAL A 182 -5.95 13.41 11.41
CA VAL A 182 -4.74 12.65 11.08
C VAL A 182 -5.11 11.26 10.55
N GLY A 183 -5.97 10.53 11.25
CA GLY A 183 -6.39 9.20 10.77
C GLY A 183 -7.17 9.24 9.46
N GLY A 184 -8.03 10.25 9.26
CA GLY A 184 -8.68 10.51 7.97
C GLY A 184 -7.66 10.70 6.83
N LEU A 185 -6.67 11.58 7.03
CA LEU A 185 -5.57 11.79 6.06
C LEU A 185 -4.78 10.50 5.79
N LEU A 186 -4.44 9.74 6.84
CA LEU A 186 -3.69 8.50 6.68
C LEU A 186 -4.50 7.43 5.91
N ARG A 187 -5.81 7.36 6.13
CA ARG A 187 -6.71 6.50 5.35
C ARG A 187 -6.76 6.93 3.88
N GLU A 188 -6.87 8.23 3.62
CA GLU A 188 -6.86 8.79 2.26
C GLU A 188 -5.54 8.48 1.52
N LEU A 189 -4.40 8.65 2.20
CA LEU A 189 -3.08 8.30 1.66
C LEU A 189 -2.96 6.80 1.37
N ARG A 190 -3.57 5.93 2.19
CA ARG A 190 -3.57 4.48 1.95
C ARG A 190 -4.53 4.06 0.82
N SER A 191 -5.58 4.84 0.59
CA SER A 191 -6.55 4.64 -0.49
C SER A 191 -6.14 5.29 -1.82
N SER A 192 -4.92 5.83 -1.92
CA SER A 192 -4.39 6.32 -3.19
C SER A 192 -4.47 5.23 -4.27
N GLU A 193 -4.70 5.62 -5.52
CA GLU A 193 -4.74 4.68 -6.64
C GLU A 193 -3.47 3.82 -6.70
N LYS A 194 -3.66 2.51 -6.88
CA LYS A 194 -2.58 1.52 -7.04
C LYS A 194 -2.82 0.76 -8.33
N ASN A 195 -1.78 0.60 -9.15
CA ASN A 195 -1.83 -0.26 -10.34
C ASN A 195 -1.62 -1.72 -9.93
N LEU A 196 -2.66 -2.32 -9.36
CA LEU A 196 -2.62 -3.72 -8.94
C LEU A 196 -3.28 -4.64 -9.95
N VAL A 197 -2.65 -5.79 -10.17
CA VAL A 197 -3.23 -6.92 -10.91
C VAL A 197 -3.51 -8.04 -9.91
N VAL A 198 -4.61 -8.76 -10.11
CA VAL A 198 -4.95 -9.92 -9.29
C VAL A 198 -5.11 -11.15 -10.17
N SER A 199 -4.49 -12.25 -9.77
CA SER A 199 -4.60 -13.55 -10.45
C SER A 199 -5.09 -14.62 -9.48
N GLY A 200 -5.96 -15.51 -9.95
CA GLY A 200 -6.24 -16.80 -9.32
C GLY A 200 -5.41 -17.92 -9.96
N SER A 201 -5.15 -19.00 -9.23
CA SER A 201 -4.32 -20.13 -9.66
C SER A 201 -4.91 -21.48 -9.23
N ASP A 202 -4.51 -22.54 -9.92
CA ASP A 202 -4.85 -23.93 -9.58
C ASP A 202 -4.25 -24.39 -8.24
N ASP A 203 -3.26 -23.64 -7.71
CA ASP A 203 -2.69 -23.86 -6.38
C ASP A 203 -3.62 -23.41 -5.22
N GLY A 204 -4.81 -22.89 -5.54
CA GLY A 204 -5.80 -22.43 -4.57
C GLY A 204 -5.50 -21.07 -3.94
N THR A 205 -4.48 -20.37 -4.44
CA THR A 205 -4.12 -19.02 -3.99
C THR A 205 -4.58 -17.96 -4.97
N LEU A 206 -4.78 -16.75 -4.44
CA LEU A 206 -4.73 -15.55 -5.26
C LEU A 206 -3.44 -14.81 -5.00
N ARG A 207 -2.95 -14.11 -6.03
CA ARG A 207 -1.79 -13.24 -5.93
C ARG A 207 -2.15 -11.85 -6.38
N VAL A 208 -1.70 -10.87 -5.60
CA VAL A 208 -1.79 -9.44 -5.91
C VAL A 208 -0.41 -9.00 -6.36
N TRP A 209 -0.35 -8.32 -7.49
CA TRP A 209 0.87 -7.91 -8.16
C TRP A 209 0.87 -6.40 -8.31
N ASP A 210 2.00 -5.77 -7.99
CA ASP A 210 2.28 -4.41 -8.43
C ASP A 210 2.71 -4.48 -9.90
N ALA A 211 1.86 -3.95 -10.79
CA ALA A 211 2.09 -4.04 -12.23
C ALA A 211 3.32 -3.23 -12.68
N ASP A 212 3.62 -2.14 -11.98
CA ASP A 212 4.72 -1.24 -12.32
C ASP A 212 6.07 -1.83 -11.89
N ARG A 213 6.08 -2.56 -10.77
CA ARG A 213 7.30 -3.21 -10.23
C ARG A 213 7.49 -4.64 -10.71
N GLY A 214 6.44 -5.29 -11.17
CA GLY A 214 6.45 -6.73 -11.48
C GLY A 214 6.63 -7.61 -10.23
N GLU A 215 6.29 -7.09 -9.05
CA GLU A 215 6.48 -7.77 -7.77
C GLU A 215 5.14 -8.32 -7.24
N CYS A 216 5.17 -9.52 -6.65
CA CYS A 216 4.03 -10.05 -5.90
C CYS A 216 4.00 -9.37 -4.53
N VAL A 217 2.98 -8.53 -4.29
CA VAL A 217 2.85 -7.75 -3.05
C VAL A 217 2.01 -8.46 -1.98
N ALA A 218 1.14 -9.39 -2.38
CA ALA A 218 0.38 -10.21 -1.44
C ALA A 218 0.01 -11.59 -2.04
N VAL A 219 -0.06 -12.59 -1.17
CA VAL A 219 -0.62 -13.92 -1.48
C VAL A 219 -1.83 -14.15 -0.59
N LEU A 220 -3.01 -14.21 -1.17
CA LEU A 220 -4.27 -14.42 -0.47
C LEU A 220 -4.54 -15.93 -0.41
N ASN A 221 -4.48 -16.46 0.81
CA ASN A 221 -4.70 -17.88 1.08
C ASN A 221 -6.08 -18.07 1.71
N GLY A 222 -6.82 -19.09 1.26
CA GLY A 222 -8.07 -19.45 1.92
C GLY A 222 -8.98 -20.38 1.13
N HIS A 223 -8.92 -20.39 -0.21
CA HIS A 223 -9.60 -21.42 -0.99
C HIS A 223 -8.93 -22.79 -0.76
N SER A 224 -9.73 -23.85 -0.69
CA SER A 224 -9.23 -25.21 -0.51
C SER A 224 -8.97 -25.95 -1.83
N CYS A 225 -9.33 -25.33 -2.96
CA CYS A 225 -9.20 -25.87 -4.31
C CYS A 225 -8.84 -24.74 -5.30
N SER A 226 -8.64 -25.09 -6.58
CA SER A 226 -8.31 -24.14 -7.66
C SER A 226 -9.21 -22.89 -7.66
N VAL A 227 -8.60 -21.73 -7.92
CA VAL A 227 -9.30 -20.47 -8.14
C VAL A 227 -9.53 -20.28 -9.63
N SER A 228 -10.77 -20.41 -10.07
CA SER A 228 -11.15 -20.45 -11.49
C SER A 228 -11.43 -19.06 -12.09
N CYS A 229 -11.81 -18.09 -11.27
CA CYS A 229 -12.24 -16.78 -11.74
C CYS A 229 -12.08 -15.69 -10.67
N VAL A 230 -11.85 -14.45 -11.11
CA VAL A 230 -11.63 -13.28 -10.25
C VAL A 230 -12.29 -12.05 -10.86
N CYS A 231 -12.85 -11.17 -10.04
CA CYS A 231 -13.25 -9.82 -10.43
C CYS A 231 -12.98 -8.81 -9.30
N VAL A 232 -13.06 -7.52 -9.63
CA VAL A 232 -12.98 -6.42 -8.65
C VAL A 232 -14.33 -5.76 -8.56
N VAL A 233 -14.83 -5.55 -7.33
CA VAL A 233 -16.13 -4.93 -7.03
C VAL A 233 -15.96 -3.79 -6.06
N GLU A 234 -16.72 -2.72 -6.25
CA GLU A 234 -16.88 -1.63 -5.28
C GLU A 234 -17.99 -1.99 -4.29
N VAL A 235 -17.64 -2.06 -3.01
CA VAL A 235 -18.61 -2.21 -1.92
C VAL A 235 -18.74 -0.89 -1.16
N GLY A 236 -19.94 -0.60 -0.64
CA GLY A 236 -20.12 0.50 0.30
C GLY A 236 -19.28 0.26 1.54
N GLY A 237 -18.46 1.24 1.90
CA GLY A 237 -17.64 1.20 3.10
C GLY A 237 -18.53 1.26 4.34
N GLY A 238 -18.32 0.31 5.25
CA GLY A 238 -19.13 0.16 6.45
C GLY A 238 -19.16 -1.30 6.86
N GLY A 239 -18.05 -1.80 7.41
CA GLY A 239 -18.01 -3.11 8.08
C GLY A 239 -18.84 -3.16 9.37
N ASP A 240 -19.51 -2.06 9.72
CA ASP A 240 -20.31 -1.80 10.92
C ASP A 240 -21.76 -1.37 10.61
N GLY A 241 -22.17 -1.34 9.33
CA GLY A 241 -23.51 -0.94 8.90
C GLY A 241 -23.72 0.58 8.82
N VAL A 242 -22.68 1.40 8.97
CA VAL A 242 -22.74 2.85 8.77
C VAL A 242 -22.21 3.18 7.37
N ASP A 243 -23.09 3.67 6.50
CA ASP A 243 -22.73 4.15 5.16
C ASP A 243 -21.93 5.45 5.28
N CYS A 244 -20.59 5.35 5.27
CA CYS A 244 -19.69 6.50 5.22
C CYS A 244 -19.74 7.23 3.86
N GLY A 245 -20.49 6.72 2.87
CA GLY A 245 -20.42 7.16 1.47
C GLY A 245 -19.08 6.83 0.79
N CYS A 246 -18.18 6.15 1.49
CA CYS A 246 -16.84 5.81 1.02
C CYS A 246 -16.88 4.45 0.31
N LYS A 247 -16.63 4.40 -0.99
CA LYS A 247 -16.57 3.14 -1.73
C LYS A 247 -15.21 2.48 -1.53
N VAL A 248 -15.20 1.17 -1.29
CA VAL A 248 -13.98 0.38 -1.12
C VAL A 248 -13.92 -0.69 -2.20
N GLN A 249 -12.76 -0.83 -2.85
CA GLN A 249 -12.54 -1.92 -3.79
C GLN A 249 -12.27 -3.22 -3.03
N ARG A 250 -12.93 -4.29 -3.47
CA ARG A 250 -12.74 -5.65 -2.99
C ARG A 250 -12.47 -6.57 -4.16
N VAL A 251 -11.64 -7.57 -3.93
CA VAL A 251 -11.44 -8.66 -4.88
C VAL A 251 -12.47 -9.73 -4.57
N VAL A 252 -13.10 -10.30 -5.59
CA VAL A 252 -13.96 -11.48 -5.45
C VAL A 252 -13.41 -12.60 -6.30
N SER A 253 -13.32 -13.79 -5.71
CA SER A 253 -12.81 -14.99 -6.36
C SER A 253 -13.82 -16.11 -6.29
N GLY A 254 -13.93 -16.89 -7.36
CA GLY A 254 -14.67 -18.15 -7.39
C GLY A 254 -13.72 -19.34 -7.48
N SER A 255 -14.09 -20.45 -6.84
CA SER A 255 -13.24 -21.63 -6.74
C SER A 255 -13.99 -22.94 -6.98
N ASP A 256 -13.20 -23.96 -7.30
CA ASP A 256 -13.58 -25.37 -7.29
C ASP A 256 -13.99 -25.88 -5.89
N ASP A 257 -13.82 -25.09 -4.83
CA ASP A 257 -14.34 -25.39 -3.48
C ASP A 257 -15.82 -25.02 -3.28
N HIS A 258 -16.50 -24.64 -4.38
CA HIS A 258 -17.91 -24.27 -4.48
C HIS A 258 -18.26 -22.94 -3.79
N THR A 259 -17.25 -22.18 -3.34
CA THR A 259 -17.45 -20.88 -2.69
C THR A 259 -16.97 -19.74 -3.57
N LEU A 260 -17.54 -18.56 -3.31
CA LEU A 260 -16.86 -17.32 -3.64
C LEU A 260 -16.29 -16.70 -2.36
N ARG A 261 -15.18 -15.98 -2.49
CA ARG A 261 -14.58 -15.24 -1.37
C ARG A 261 -14.41 -13.78 -1.74
N VAL A 262 -14.69 -12.90 -0.79
CA VAL A 262 -14.45 -11.45 -0.87
C VAL A 262 -13.20 -11.15 -0.07
N TRP A 263 -12.27 -10.41 -0.66
CA TRP A 263 -10.97 -10.12 -0.07
C TRP A 263 -10.74 -8.61 0.05
N ASP A 264 -10.12 -8.24 1.16
CA ASP A 264 -9.40 -6.99 1.30
C ASP A 264 -7.96 -7.21 0.83
N ALA A 265 -7.67 -6.79 -0.40
CA ALA A 265 -6.36 -6.98 -1.03
C ALA A 265 -5.24 -6.18 -0.33
N ASP A 266 -5.58 -5.06 0.32
CA ASP A 266 -4.61 -4.25 1.06
C ASP A 266 -4.20 -4.90 2.37
N ARG A 267 -5.15 -5.55 3.05
CA ARG A 267 -4.90 -6.29 4.30
C ARG A 267 -4.45 -7.72 4.09
N GLY A 268 -4.66 -8.27 2.90
CA GLY A 268 -4.44 -9.69 2.63
C GLY A 268 -5.47 -10.59 3.32
N GLU A 269 -6.63 -10.06 3.70
CA GLU A 269 -7.63 -10.73 4.53
C GLU A 269 -8.85 -11.16 3.71
N CYS A 270 -9.39 -12.35 4.02
CA CYS A 270 -10.71 -12.76 3.53
C CYS A 270 -11.79 -12.12 4.41
N VAL A 271 -12.59 -11.22 3.84
CA VAL A 271 -13.62 -10.47 4.58
C VAL A 271 -14.99 -11.13 4.54
N ALA A 272 -15.27 -11.95 3.53
CA ALA A 272 -16.50 -12.75 3.46
C ALA A 272 -16.33 -14.03 2.64
N VAL A 273 -17.10 -15.06 2.99
CA VAL A 273 -17.21 -16.32 2.23
C VAL A 273 -18.66 -16.48 1.79
N LEU A 274 -18.90 -16.40 0.49
CA LEU A 274 -20.22 -16.52 -0.13
C LEU A 274 -20.48 -18.00 -0.47
N LYS A 275 -21.37 -18.62 0.29
CA LYS A 275 -21.76 -20.03 0.13
C LYS A 275 -23.12 -20.11 -0.54
N GLY A 276 -23.27 -21.06 -1.46
CA GLY A 276 -24.57 -21.36 -2.07
C GLY A 276 -24.49 -22.25 -3.29
N HIS A 277 -23.42 -22.17 -4.09
CA HIS A 277 -23.21 -23.12 -5.17
C HIS A 277 -22.96 -24.53 -4.62
N SER A 278 -23.51 -25.55 -5.28
CA SER A 278 -23.32 -26.96 -4.90
C SER A 278 -22.19 -27.66 -5.66
N ASP A 279 -21.60 -26.97 -6.63
CA ASP A 279 -20.50 -27.44 -7.48
C ASP A 279 -19.57 -26.26 -7.83
N LYS A 280 -18.47 -26.54 -8.54
CA LYS A 280 -17.40 -25.61 -8.91
C LYS A 280 -17.93 -24.28 -9.43
N VAL A 281 -17.44 -23.17 -8.88
CA VAL A 281 -17.68 -21.85 -9.48
C VAL A 281 -16.78 -21.72 -10.70
N MET A 282 -17.32 -21.34 -11.84
CA MET A 282 -16.60 -21.37 -13.12
C MET A 282 -16.38 -19.97 -13.71
N CYS A 283 -17.22 -19.00 -13.35
CA CYS A 283 -17.10 -17.63 -13.85
C CYS A 283 -17.71 -16.63 -12.86
N VAL A 284 -17.20 -15.40 -12.92
CA VAL A 284 -17.67 -14.28 -12.11
C VAL A 284 -17.63 -12.99 -12.92
N CYS A 285 -18.61 -12.10 -12.72
CA CYS A 285 -18.60 -10.75 -13.25
C CYS A 285 -19.27 -9.76 -12.29
N VAL A 286 -19.10 -8.46 -12.55
CA VAL A 286 -19.76 -7.39 -11.80
C VAL A 286 -20.89 -6.80 -12.63
N VAL A 287 -22.03 -6.54 -11.98
CA VAL A 287 -23.17 -5.82 -12.55
C VAL A 287 -23.46 -4.58 -11.72
N GLU A 288 -23.64 -3.44 -12.37
CA GLU A 288 -24.23 -2.28 -11.72
C GLU A 288 -25.75 -2.43 -11.70
N VAL A 289 -26.35 -2.26 -10.52
CA VAL A 289 -27.81 -2.25 -10.32
C VAL A 289 -28.20 -0.83 -9.90
N GLY A 290 -29.16 -0.24 -10.61
CA GLY A 290 -29.68 1.08 -10.24
C GLY A 290 -30.47 0.95 -8.94
N GLY A 291 -30.19 1.79 -7.96
CA GLY A 291 -31.04 1.91 -6.79
C GLY A 291 -32.44 2.32 -7.25
N GLY A 292 -33.43 1.46 -7.03
CA GLY A 292 -34.83 1.77 -7.27
C GLY A 292 -35.24 2.93 -6.37
N GLY A 293 -35.22 4.14 -6.93
CA GLY A 293 -35.80 5.34 -6.35
C GLY A 293 -36.77 5.92 -7.37
N ASP A 294 -38.02 5.52 -7.24
CA ASP A 294 -39.18 6.13 -7.85
C ASP A 294 -39.24 7.61 -7.41
N GLY A 295 -38.79 8.50 -8.30
CA GLY A 295 -39.02 9.94 -8.20
C GLY A 295 -38.34 10.65 -7.02
N GLY A 296 -37.11 11.13 -7.22
CA GLY A 296 -36.55 12.24 -6.45
C GLY A 296 -35.28 11.90 -5.64
N GLY A 297 -34.12 12.30 -6.19
CA GLY A 297 -32.89 12.59 -5.44
C GLY A 297 -32.23 11.44 -4.68
N GLY A 298 -31.21 10.80 -5.28
CA GLY A 298 -30.17 10.07 -4.52
C GLY A 298 -30.02 8.56 -4.77
N GLY A 299 -30.63 7.98 -5.82
CA GLY A 299 -30.48 6.56 -6.15
C GLY A 299 -29.06 6.19 -6.63
N GLY A 300 -28.13 5.95 -5.70
CA GLY A 300 -26.78 5.50 -6.01
C GLY A 300 -26.77 4.18 -6.77
N LYS A 301 -25.90 4.05 -7.78
CA LYS A 301 -25.62 2.77 -8.42
C LYS A 301 -24.88 1.87 -7.43
N VAL A 302 -25.37 0.65 -7.25
CA VAL A 302 -24.75 -0.36 -6.38
C VAL A 302 -24.17 -1.48 -7.26
N GLN A 303 -22.95 -1.92 -6.97
CA GLN A 303 -22.38 -3.08 -7.66
C GLN A 303 -22.83 -4.38 -6.98
N ARG A 304 -23.14 -5.38 -7.80
CA ARG A 304 -23.42 -6.76 -7.40
C ARG A 304 -22.47 -7.69 -8.14
N VAL A 305 -22.21 -8.84 -7.54
CA VAL A 305 -21.42 -9.90 -8.18
C VAL A 305 -22.37 -10.92 -8.77
N VAL A 306 -22.10 -11.41 -9.97
CA VAL A 306 -22.80 -12.55 -10.56
C VAL A 306 -21.82 -13.68 -10.76
N SER A 307 -22.16 -14.88 -10.30
CA SER A 307 -21.36 -16.08 -10.49
C SER A 307 -22.13 -17.13 -11.28
N GLY A 308 -21.42 -17.93 -12.07
CA GLY A 308 -21.92 -19.12 -12.73
C GLY A 308 -21.14 -20.36 -12.30
N SER A 309 -21.82 -21.50 -12.17
CA SER A 309 -21.25 -22.73 -11.62
C SER A 309 -21.57 -23.97 -12.47
N ALA A 310 -20.81 -25.03 -12.20
CA ALA A 310 -21.09 -26.38 -12.65
C ALA A 310 -22.40 -26.96 -12.06
N ASP A 311 -23.04 -26.30 -11.10
CA ASP A 311 -24.38 -26.65 -10.59
C ASP A 311 -25.53 -26.19 -11.50
N HIS A 312 -25.19 -25.61 -12.66
CA HIS A 312 -26.10 -25.11 -13.69
C HIS A 312 -26.83 -23.81 -13.30
N MET A 313 -26.50 -23.23 -12.16
CA MET A 313 -27.14 -22.01 -11.66
C MET A 313 -26.25 -20.80 -11.88
N LEU A 314 -26.89 -19.63 -11.99
CA LEU A 314 -26.25 -18.37 -11.69
C LEU A 314 -26.72 -17.83 -10.35
N ARG A 315 -25.85 -17.15 -9.63
CA ARG A 315 -26.19 -16.48 -8.37
C ARG A 315 -25.76 -15.03 -8.43
N VAL A 316 -26.62 -14.15 -7.92
CA VAL A 316 -26.34 -12.71 -7.76
C VAL A 316 -26.10 -12.45 -6.29
N TRP A 317 -25.01 -11.75 -5.98
CA TRP A 317 -24.52 -11.53 -4.62
C TRP A 317 -24.41 -10.04 -4.28
N ASP A 318 -24.76 -9.72 -3.05
CA ASP A 318 -24.33 -8.51 -2.38
C ASP A 318 -23.01 -8.81 -1.67
N ALA A 319 -21.89 -8.42 -2.30
CA ALA A 319 -20.56 -8.68 -1.75
C ALA A 319 -20.28 -7.89 -0.46
N GLY A 320 -20.97 -6.77 -0.23
CA GLY A 320 -20.84 -5.99 1.00
C GLY A 320 -21.55 -6.64 2.18
N ARG A 321 -22.71 -7.25 1.93
CA ARG A 321 -23.48 -7.97 2.95
C ARG A 321 -23.12 -9.45 3.10
N GLY A 322 -22.45 -10.02 2.12
CA GLY A 322 -22.16 -11.45 2.08
C GLY A 322 -23.38 -12.32 1.72
N GLU A 323 -24.41 -11.75 1.09
CA GLU A 323 -25.71 -12.39 0.88
C GLU A 323 -25.94 -12.76 -0.59
N CYS A 324 -26.62 -13.90 -0.81
CA CYS A 324 -27.16 -14.25 -2.14
C CYS A 324 -28.51 -13.54 -2.31
N VAL A 325 -28.60 -12.65 -3.29
CA VAL A 325 -29.77 -11.79 -3.54
C VAL A 325 -30.73 -12.42 -4.55
N ALA A 326 -30.19 -13.22 -5.49
CA ALA A 326 -31.01 -13.94 -6.46
C ALA A 326 -30.31 -15.22 -6.94
N VAL A 327 -31.11 -16.20 -7.32
CA VAL A 327 -30.68 -17.41 -8.02
C VAL A 327 -31.39 -17.42 -9.37
N LEU A 328 -30.62 -17.57 -10.46
CA LEU A 328 -31.15 -17.62 -11.81
C LEU A 328 -31.00 -19.05 -12.32
N GLU A 329 -32.12 -19.63 -12.71
CA GLU A 329 -32.23 -21.00 -13.20
C GLU A 329 -32.52 -20.99 -14.71
N GLY A 330 -32.25 -22.11 -15.38
CA GLY A 330 -32.64 -22.32 -16.78
C GLY A 330 -31.61 -23.04 -17.65
N HIS A 331 -30.33 -23.04 -17.24
CA HIS A 331 -29.33 -23.85 -17.92
C HIS A 331 -29.48 -25.33 -17.54
N SER A 332 -29.32 -26.21 -18.53
CA SER A 332 -29.32 -27.67 -18.35
C SER A 332 -27.91 -28.24 -18.15
N HIS A 333 -26.88 -27.40 -18.19
CA HIS A 333 -25.47 -27.78 -18.06
C HIS A 333 -24.66 -26.62 -17.44
N TRP A 334 -23.38 -26.89 -17.14
CA TRP A 334 -22.40 -25.94 -16.57
C TRP A 334 -22.42 -24.53 -17.18
N VAL A 335 -22.49 -23.53 -16.31
CA VAL A 335 -22.38 -22.11 -16.67
C VAL A 335 -20.91 -21.72 -16.73
N ARG A 336 -20.33 -21.68 -17.93
CA ARG A 336 -18.88 -21.46 -18.11
C ARG A 336 -18.45 -20.01 -18.25
N CYS A 337 -19.35 -19.12 -18.64
CA CYS A 337 -19.06 -17.69 -18.62
C CYS A 337 -20.32 -16.88 -18.35
N VAL A 338 -20.13 -15.65 -17.90
CA VAL A 338 -21.21 -14.72 -17.66
C VAL A 338 -20.78 -13.34 -18.12
N CYS A 339 -21.67 -12.64 -18.80
CA CYS A 339 -21.47 -11.26 -19.20
C CYS A 339 -22.75 -10.46 -18.94
N VAL A 340 -22.56 -9.19 -18.59
CA VAL A 340 -23.66 -8.25 -18.35
C VAL A 340 -23.84 -7.42 -19.60
N VAL A 341 -25.08 -7.34 -20.08
CA VAL A 341 -25.45 -6.46 -21.19
C VAL A 341 -26.46 -5.44 -20.68
N GLU A 342 -26.14 -4.15 -20.85
CA GLU A 342 -27.10 -3.08 -20.66
C GLU A 342 -27.90 -2.90 -21.95
N VAL A 343 -29.17 -3.28 -21.93
CA VAL A 343 -30.08 -3.02 -23.04
C VAL A 343 -30.71 -1.64 -22.83
N GLY A 344 -30.22 -0.65 -23.57
CA GLY A 344 -30.86 0.67 -23.64
C GLY A 344 -32.23 0.56 -24.30
N GLY A 345 -33.28 0.99 -23.61
CA GLY A 345 -34.61 1.13 -24.18
C GLY A 345 -34.63 2.27 -25.19
N GLY A 346 -34.39 1.96 -26.47
CA GLY A 346 -34.70 2.86 -27.58
C GLY A 346 -36.22 2.97 -27.75
N GLY A 347 -36.86 3.78 -26.90
CA GLY A 347 -38.28 4.12 -27.01
C GLY A 347 -38.43 5.63 -27.13
N VAL A 348 -38.70 6.11 -28.34
CA VAL A 348 -39.25 7.46 -28.52
C VAL A 348 -40.67 7.42 -27.93
N GLY A 349 -40.82 7.96 -26.73
CA GLY A 349 -42.11 8.20 -26.08
C GLY A 349 -42.44 7.27 -24.90
N GLY A 350 -42.44 7.83 -23.70
CA GLY A 350 -43.22 7.37 -22.56
C GLY A 350 -42.68 6.17 -21.76
N GLY A 351 -42.05 6.46 -20.62
CA GLY A 351 -42.00 5.59 -19.42
C GLY A 351 -41.74 4.10 -19.64
N GLY A 352 -40.52 3.70 -19.99
CA GLY A 352 -40.11 2.30 -20.07
C GLY A 352 -38.91 2.02 -19.18
N ALA A 353 -39.05 1.12 -18.21
CA ALA A 353 -37.96 0.67 -17.34
C ALA A 353 -36.83 0.01 -18.16
N ALA A 354 -35.58 0.36 -17.85
CA ALA A 354 -34.41 -0.30 -18.41
C ALA A 354 -34.42 -1.78 -18.00
N ARG A 355 -34.63 -2.70 -18.96
CA ARG A 355 -34.58 -4.14 -18.71
C ARG A 355 -33.14 -4.61 -18.90
N ARG A 356 -32.46 -4.87 -17.80
CA ARG A 356 -31.09 -5.42 -17.79
C ARG A 356 -31.17 -6.94 -17.85
N SER A 357 -30.40 -7.56 -18.73
CA SER A 357 -30.39 -9.01 -18.92
C SER A 357 -28.96 -9.52 -18.80
N VAL A 358 -28.77 -10.56 -17.97
CA VAL A 358 -27.50 -11.28 -17.85
C VAL A 358 -27.53 -12.44 -18.85
N TRP A 359 -26.49 -12.59 -19.66
CA TRP A 359 -26.40 -13.69 -20.63
C TRP A 359 -25.11 -14.50 -20.42
N CYS A 360 -25.23 -15.82 -20.56
CA CYS A 360 -24.12 -16.78 -20.57
C CYS A 360 -23.75 -17.10 -22.02
N LEU A 361 -22.49 -16.90 -22.42
CA LEU A 361 -22.02 -17.26 -23.77
C LEU A 361 -21.42 -18.68 -23.77
N GLY A 362 -21.89 -19.54 -24.68
CA GLY A 362 -21.32 -20.88 -24.92
C GLY A 362 -20.05 -20.82 -25.80
N PRO A 363 -19.27 -21.92 -25.90
CA PRO A 363 -18.00 -21.91 -26.61
C PRO A 363 -18.25 -21.91 -28.12
N GLY A 364 -17.84 -20.81 -28.74
CA GLY A 364 -17.91 -20.61 -30.18
C GLY A 364 -17.44 -19.20 -30.49
N THR A 365 -16.14 -18.96 -30.32
CA THR A 365 -15.43 -17.71 -30.65
C THR A 365 -15.99 -16.44 -30.01
N VAL A 366 -15.38 -16.00 -28.90
CA VAL A 366 -15.39 -14.59 -28.53
C VAL A 366 -13.95 -14.13 -28.36
N ARG A 367 -13.50 -13.28 -29.28
CA ARG A 367 -12.31 -12.44 -29.12
C ARG A 367 -12.66 -11.33 -28.14
N CYS A 368 -11.85 -11.17 -27.09
CA CYS A 368 -11.88 -9.96 -26.28
C CYS A 368 -11.02 -8.87 -26.96
N ALA A 369 -11.50 -7.63 -26.88
CA ALA A 369 -10.87 -6.34 -27.21
C ALA A 369 -10.55 -6.04 -28.69
N CYS A 370 -11.43 -5.29 -29.35
CA CYS A 370 -11.15 -4.00 -30.01
C CYS A 370 -12.34 -3.59 -30.90
N GLY A 371 -12.56 -2.29 -31.06
CA GLY A 371 -13.81 -1.71 -31.57
C GLY A 371 -14.18 -2.07 -33.00
N THR A 372 -15.50 -2.09 -33.25
CA THR A 372 -16.21 -1.42 -34.36
C THR A 372 -17.70 -1.76 -34.26
N GLN A 373 -18.54 -0.78 -34.56
CA GLN A 373 -19.99 -0.94 -34.69
C GLN A 373 -20.33 -1.90 -35.85
N ALA A 374 -21.34 -2.75 -35.69
CA ALA A 374 -22.35 -2.96 -36.74
C ALA A 374 -23.60 -3.67 -36.19
N THR A 375 -24.72 -3.17 -36.69
CA THR A 375 -26.12 -3.53 -36.53
C THR A 375 -26.45 -4.94 -37.03
N GLY A 376 -27.43 -5.61 -36.40
CA GLY A 376 -28.06 -6.78 -37.01
C GLY A 376 -28.94 -7.58 -36.07
N SER A 377 -30.21 -7.68 -36.42
CA SER A 377 -31.33 -8.31 -35.70
C SER A 377 -31.31 -9.84 -35.60
N ALA A 378 -31.94 -10.34 -34.53
CA ALA A 378 -32.52 -11.68 -34.31
C ALA A 378 -31.51 -12.82 -34.07
N TRP A 379 -31.68 -13.75 -33.11
CA TRP A 379 -32.79 -14.69 -32.95
C TRP A 379 -32.80 -15.38 -31.57
N ARG A 380 -33.91 -16.07 -31.30
CA ARG A 380 -34.27 -16.94 -30.16
C ARG A 380 -33.26 -18.07 -29.90
N CYS A 381 -32.93 -18.29 -28.62
CA CYS A 381 -33.42 -19.41 -27.79
C CYS A 381 -33.15 -19.09 -26.32
#